data_AF-A0A661JFV6-F1
#
_entry.id   AF-A0A661JFV6-F1
#
_cell.length_a   1.000
_cell.length_b   1.000
_cell.length_c   1.000
_cell.angle_alpha   90.00
_cell.angle_beta   90.00
_cell.angle_gamma   90.00
#
_symmetry.space_group_name_H-M   'P 1'
#
loop_
_entity.id
_entity.type
_entity.pdbx_description
1 polymer ?
#
loop_
_entity_poly.entity_id
_entity_poly.type
_entity_poly.pdbx_seq_one_letter_code
_entity_poly.pdbx_strand_id
1 'polypeptide(L)' 'SHGVTSVVAPSGKASELLAYLREQHGLLLAGSLGELKGKVFRIGHMGPTATQEAIDDVLCALSSGLREVGLDLQR' A
#
# COMPACT_ATOMS: atom_id res chain seq x y z
N SER A 1 13.28 -11.57 4.42
CA SER A 1 13.47 -10.52 3.40
C SER A 1 13.77 -9.22 4.12
N HIS A 2 14.78 -8.45 3.68
CA HIS A 2 15.24 -7.26 4.41
C HIS A 2 14.75 -5.93 3.81
N GLY A 3 14.17 -5.94 2.60
CA GLY A 3 13.80 -4.73 1.83
C GLY A 3 12.34 -4.64 1.38
N VAL A 4 11.46 -5.50 1.93
CA VAL A 4 10.04 -5.48 1.57
C VAL A 4 9.18 -5.79 2.78
N THR A 5 8.05 -5.09 2.90
CA THR A 5 7.01 -5.36 3.89
C THR A 5 5.74 -5.77 3.16
N SER A 6 5.22 -6.96 3.47
CA SER A 6 3.91 -7.41 2.98
C SER A 6 2.81 -6.93 3.94
N VAL A 7 1.72 -6.43 3.38
CA VAL A 7 0.59 -5.86 4.13
C VAL A 7 -0.71 -6.54 3.69
N VAL A 8 -1.49 -7.02 4.66
CA VAL A 8 -2.84 -7.52 4.41
C VAL A 8 -3.76 -6.31 4.27
N ALA A 9 -4.41 -6.17 3.12
CA ALA A 9 -5.38 -5.11 2.91
C ALA A 9 -6.66 -5.43 3.70
N PRO A 10 -7.23 -4.44 4.42
CA PRO A 10 -8.48 -4.67 5.13
C PRO A 10 -9.59 -5.03 4.13
N SER A 11 -10.46 -5.95 4.52
CA SER A 11 -11.59 -6.43 3.72
C SER A 11 -11.21 -6.96 2.32
N GLY A 12 -9.93 -7.30 2.08
CA GLY A 12 -9.49 -7.80 0.77
C GLY A 12 -9.52 -6.76 -0.35
N LYS A 13 -9.36 -5.47 -0.02
CA LYS A 13 -9.43 -4.34 -0.99
C LYS A 13 -8.06 -3.87 -1.51
N ALA A 14 -7.07 -4.77 -1.64
CA ALA A 14 -5.72 -4.35 -2.04
C ALA A 14 -5.73 -3.73 -3.44
N SER A 15 -6.49 -4.28 -4.39
CA SER A 15 -6.52 -3.77 -5.77
C SER A 15 -7.08 -2.34 -5.86
N GLU A 16 -8.16 -2.05 -5.12
CA GLU A 16 -8.78 -0.72 -5.04
C GLU A 16 -7.79 0.30 -4.44
N LEU A 17 -7.16 -0.07 -3.32
CA LEU A 17 -6.19 0.78 -2.64
C LEU A 17 -4.98 1.08 -3.54
N LEU A 18 -4.44 0.08 -4.22
CA LEU A 18 -3.31 0.24 -5.14
C LEU A 18 -3.66 1.14 -6.34
N ALA A 19 -4.88 1.03 -6.88
CA ALA A 19 -5.34 1.90 -7.95
C ALA A 19 -5.43 3.36 -7.48
N TYR A 20 -6.02 3.59 -6.30
CA TYR A 20 -6.11 4.91 -5.69
C TYR A 20 -4.72 5.54 -5.47
N LEU A 21 -3.78 4.80 -4.86
CA LEU A 21 -2.43 5.31 -4.59
C LEU A 21 -1.68 5.71 -5.88
N ARG A 22 -1.84 4.91 -6.94
CA ARG A 22 -1.25 5.22 -8.25
C ARG A 22 -1.87 6.46 -8.87
N GLU A 23 -3.20 6.56 -8.84
CA GLU A 23 -3.93 7.60 -9.56
C GLU A 23 -3.92 8.96 -8.84
N GLN A 24 -3.99 8.95 -7.50
CA GLN A 24 -4.07 10.18 -6.70
C GLN A 24 -2.72 10.64 -6.15
N HIS A 25 -1.78 9.70 -5.93
CA HIS A 25 -0.49 10.01 -5.31
C HIS A 25 0.71 9.67 -6.20
N GLY A 26 0.51 9.08 -7.38
CA GLY A 26 1.62 8.63 -8.24
C GLY A 26 2.46 7.51 -7.65
N LEU A 27 1.98 6.85 -6.58
CA LEU A 27 2.70 5.82 -5.85
C LEU A 27 2.38 4.43 -6.41
N LEU A 28 3.39 3.76 -6.95
CA LEU A 28 3.26 2.41 -7.48
C LEU A 28 3.76 1.38 -6.46
N LEU A 29 2.82 0.70 -5.81
CA LEU A 29 3.11 -0.42 -4.91
C LEU A 29 2.74 -1.77 -5.56
N ALA A 30 3.38 -2.85 -5.12
CA ALA A 30 3.23 -4.15 -5.74
C ALA A 30 2.08 -4.96 -5.11
N GLY A 31 1.18 -5.49 -5.94
CA GLY A 31 0.21 -6.51 -5.50
C GLY A 31 0.87 -7.88 -5.25
N SER A 32 0.05 -8.81 -4.76
CA SER A 32 0.38 -10.24 -4.68
C SER A 32 -0.26 -11.04 -5.81
N LEU A 33 0.19 -12.28 -6.00
CA LEU A 33 -0.28 -13.19 -7.04
C LEU A 33 -1.01 -14.39 -6.42
N GLY A 34 -1.63 -15.21 -7.27
CA GLY A 34 -2.32 -16.44 -6.85
C GLY A 34 -3.43 -16.18 -5.82
N GLU A 35 -3.48 -17.00 -4.77
CA GLU A 35 -4.52 -16.95 -3.73
C GLU A 35 -4.56 -15.64 -2.92
N LEU A 36 -3.45 -14.89 -2.95
CA LEU A 36 -3.29 -13.60 -2.26
C LEU A 36 -3.61 -12.40 -3.16
N LYS A 37 -3.91 -12.63 -4.45
CA LYS A 37 -4.28 -11.55 -5.38
C LYS A 37 -5.48 -10.78 -4.84
N GLY A 38 -5.35 -9.46 -4.79
CA GLY A 38 -6.36 -8.55 -4.24
C GLY A 38 -6.42 -8.49 -2.71
N LYS A 39 -5.75 -9.39 -1.99
CA LYS A 39 -5.78 -9.43 -0.51
C LYS A 39 -4.52 -8.84 0.15
N VAL A 40 -3.37 -9.05 -0.47
CA VAL A 40 -2.07 -8.63 0.07
C VAL A 40 -1.35 -7.77 -0.95
N PHE A 41 -0.73 -6.69 -0.48
CA PHE A 41 0.20 -5.87 -1.25
C PHE A 41 1.54 -5.76 -0.53
N ARG A 42 2.53 -5.19 -1.21
CA ARG A 42 3.91 -5.12 -0.75
C ARG A 42 4.48 -3.72 -0.95
N ILE A 43 5.13 -3.23 0.09
CA ILE A 43 5.88 -1.97 0.11
C ILE A 43 7.36 -2.33 -0.02
N GLY A 44 7.98 -1.91 -1.12
CA GLY A 44 9.42 -2.07 -1.34
C GLY A 44 10.20 -0.88 -0.80
N HIS A 45 11.13 -1.13 0.11
CA HIS A 45 12.01 -0.14 0.72
C HIS A 45 13.47 -0.50 0.42
N MET A 46 13.84 -0.39 -0.85
CA MET A 46 15.16 -0.80 -1.37
C MET A 46 15.76 0.30 -2.24
N GLY A 47 17.09 0.38 -2.26
CA GLY A 47 17.79 1.32 -3.13
C GLY A 47 17.37 2.77 -2.83
N PRO A 48 17.05 3.59 -3.85
CA PRO A 48 16.69 4.99 -3.66
C PRO A 48 15.44 5.24 -2.80
N THR A 49 14.53 4.27 -2.69
CA THR A 49 13.30 4.40 -1.90
C THR A 49 13.46 3.90 -0.45
N ALA A 50 14.67 3.45 -0.06
CA ALA A 50 14.98 3.06 1.30
C ALA A 50 15.27 4.28 2.19
N THR A 51 14.33 5.24 2.21
CA THR A 51 14.41 6.46 3.00
C THR A 51 13.18 6.59 3.89
N GLN A 52 13.33 7.31 5.02
CA GLN A 52 12.21 7.57 5.91
C GLN A 52 11.11 8.38 5.21
N GLU A 53 11.50 9.39 4.44
CA GLU A 53 10.58 10.24 3.67
C GLU A 53 9.70 9.44 2.70
N ALA A 54 10.29 8.51 1.93
CA ALA A 54 9.52 7.68 1.01
C ALA A 54 8.52 6.77 1.74
N ILE A 55 8.86 6.29 2.93
CA ILE A 55 7.94 5.50 3.77
C ILE A 55 6.84 6.38 4.35
N ASP A 56 7.17 7.58 4.83
CA ASP A 56 6.20 8.53 5.39
C ASP A 56 5.18 8.96 4.33
N ASP A 57 5.61 9.19 3.09
CA ASP A 57 4.74 9.48 1.94
C ASP A 57 3.77 8.32 1.68
N VAL A 58 4.28 7.08 1.67
CA VAL A 58 3.45 5.88 1.49
C VAL A 58 2.44 5.74 2.62
N LEU A 59 2.84 5.95 3.88
CA LEU A 59 1.94 5.84 5.03
C LEU A 59 0.85 6.93 5.02
N CYS A 60 1.21 8.17 4.67
CA CYS A 60 0.26 9.27 4.50
C CYS A 60 -0.75 8.97 3.40
N ALA A 61 -0.29 8.54 2.23
CA ALA A 61 -1.15 8.19 1.11
C ALA A 61 -2.05 6.98 1.42
N LEU A 62 -1.54 5.98 2.14
CA LEU A 62 -2.32 4.83 2.61
C LEU A 62 -3.44 5.26 3.56
N SER A 63 -3.18 6.18 4.49
CA SER A 63 -4.20 6.72 5.41
C SER A 63 -5.35 7.38 4.64
N SER A 64 -5.03 8.21 3.64
CA SER A 64 -6.03 8.82 2.74
C SER A 64 -6.78 7.77 1.92
N GLY A 65 -6.05 6.82 1.33
CA GLY A 65 -6.63 5.78 0.49
C GLY A 65 -7.57 4.84 1.25
N LEU A 66 -7.22 4.48 2.50
CA LEU A 66 -8.09 3.67 3.35
C LEU A 66 -9.45 4.36 3.58
N ARG A 67 -9.45 5.66 3.88
CA ARG A 67 -10.68 6.44 4.04
C ARG A 67 -11.50 6.49 2.76
N GLU A 68 -10.86 6.71 1.61
CA GLU A 68 -11.54 6.76 0.32
C GLU A 68 -12.23 5.44 -0.03
N VAL A 69 -11.56 4.31 0.19
CA VAL A 69 -12.14 2.99 -0.11
C VAL A 69 -13.16 2.52 0.93
N GLY A 70 -13.56 3.40 1.86
CA GLY A 70 -14.58 3.19 2.87
C GLY A 70 -14.10 2.37 4.08
N LEU A 71 -12.79 2.36 4.35
CA LEU A 71 -12.18 1.66 5.48
C LEU A 71 -11.67 2.69 6.49
N ASP A 72 -12.48 2.98 7.50
CA ASP A 72 -12.08 3.93 8.54
C ASP A 72 -11.02 3.32 9.47
N LEU A 73 -10.00 4.10 9.81
CA LEU A 73 -8.96 3.71 10.75
C LEU A 73 -9.54 3.83 12.16
N GLN A 74 -10.03 2.72 12.71
CA GLN A 74 -10.37 2.69 14.14
C GLN A 74 -9.09 2.90 14.95
N ARG A 75 -9.05 4.01 15.71
CA ARG A 75 -7.96 4.35 16.64
C ARG A 75 -8.00 3.47 17.88
#